data_AF-A0A800AKJ3-F1
#
_entry.id   AF-A0A800AKJ3-F1
#
_cell.length_a   1.000
_cell.length_b   1.000
_cell.length_c   1.000
_cell.angle_alpha   90.00
_cell.angle_beta   90.00
_cell.angle_gamma   90.00
#
_symmetry.space_group_name_H-M   'P 1'
#
loop_
_entity.id
_entity.type
_entity.pdbx_description
1 polymer ?
#
loop_
_entity_poly.entity_id
_entity_poly.type
_entity_poly.pdbx_seq_one_letter_code
_entity_poly.pdbx_strand_id
1 'polypeptide(L)'
;MSENDYQQKLETHFPNLVVNKRYSARQEISKIPRFISEYLIAKFSTPDGGFAEDGFQRINDFLLNYRPEHKDREWIKHRIMSEGQVKLLDFFEATTDLRTGRHAVNIPLLNIPNANVAPEVIKENENLLKGGMWGLATVGYLKGTSDKMDIGIIQFVPFQF
;
A
#
# COMPACT_ATOMS: atom_id res chain seq x y z
N MET A 1 27.55 10.66 -28.23
CA MET A 1 26.13 10.27 -28.17
C MET A 1 25.56 10.87 -26.91
N SER A 2 24.54 11.73 -27.03
CA SER A 2 23.96 12.43 -25.89
C SER A 2 23.04 11.51 -25.10
N GLU A 3 22.87 11.79 -23.82
CA GLU A 3 21.99 11.07 -22.87
C GLU A 3 20.56 10.86 -23.43
N ASN A 4 20.12 11.79 -24.27
CA ASN A 4 18.82 11.79 -24.96
C ASN A 4 18.64 10.60 -25.94
N ASP A 5 19.72 10.18 -26.59
CA ASP A 5 19.72 9.12 -27.62
C ASP A 5 19.55 7.72 -26.99
N TYR A 6 20.04 7.57 -25.75
CA TYR A 6 19.83 6.35 -24.96
C TYR A 6 18.41 6.26 -24.42
N GLN A 7 17.85 7.37 -23.97
CA GLN A 7 16.50 7.41 -23.44
C GLN A 7 15.45 7.09 -24.52
N GLN A 8 15.63 7.64 -25.72
CA GLN A 8 14.76 7.36 -26.87
C GLN A 8 14.80 5.88 -27.30
N LYS A 9 15.98 5.25 -27.26
CA LYS A 9 16.12 3.80 -27.55
C LYS A 9 15.49 2.93 -26.46
N LEU A 10 15.61 3.34 -25.19
CA LEU A 10 14.99 2.63 -24.08
C LEU A 10 13.46 2.73 -24.12
N GLU A 11 12.90 3.89 -24.46
CA GLU A 11 11.45 4.06 -24.65
C GLU A 11 10.91 3.22 -25.83
N THR A 12 11.71 3.06 -26.89
CA THR A 12 11.33 2.27 -28.06
C THR A 12 11.32 0.76 -27.78
N HIS A 13 12.26 0.26 -26.98
CA HIS A 13 12.43 -1.18 -26.73
C HIS A 13 11.82 -1.66 -25.40
N PHE A 14 11.64 -0.77 -24.44
CA PHE A 14 11.16 -1.07 -23.09
C PHE A 14 10.26 0.05 -22.56
N PRO A 15 9.12 0.35 -23.21
CA PRO A 15 8.24 1.47 -22.84
C PRO A 15 7.77 1.41 -21.38
N ASN A 16 7.69 0.21 -20.79
CA ASN A 16 7.25 -0.01 -19.41
C ASN A 16 8.37 0.07 -18.36
N LEU A 17 9.62 0.37 -18.73
CA LEU A 17 10.79 0.39 -17.82
C LEU A 17 11.46 1.76 -17.69
N VAL A 18 11.04 2.76 -18.48
CA VAL A 18 11.64 4.11 -18.44
C VAL A 18 10.86 5.01 -17.51
N VAL A 19 11.17 4.93 -16.21
CA VAL A 19 10.70 5.92 -15.24
C VAL A 19 11.58 7.16 -15.34
N ASN A 20 11.03 8.26 -15.83
CA ASN A 20 11.73 9.54 -15.87
C ASN A 20 11.97 10.05 -14.43
N LYS A 21 13.25 10.08 -14.04
CA LYS A 21 13.73 10.37 -12.67
C LYS A 21 13.21 11.69 -12.09
N ARG A 22 12.81 12.67 -12.92
CA ARG A 22 12.23 13.95 -12.47
C ARG A 22 10.94 13.79 -11.69
N TYR A 23 10.20 12.70 -11.91
CA TYR A 23 8.89 12.48 -11.31
C TYR A 23 8.95 11.82 -9.93
N SER A 24 9.99 11.04 -9.65
CA SER A 24 10.25 10.43 -8.34
C SER A 24 10.61 11.45 -7.23
N ALA A 25 10.91 12.69 -7.61
CA ALA A 25 11.36 13.74 -6.69
C ALA A 25 10.21 14.52 -6.01
N ARG A 26 8.93 14.20 -6.28
CA ARG A 26 7.80 14.84 -5.58
C ARG A 26 7.68 14.30 -4.15
N GLN A 27 7.39 15.19 -3.20
CA GLN A 27 7.46 14.92 -1.76
C GLN A 27 6.67 13.68 -1.33
N GLU A 28 5.43 13.50 -1.82
CA GLU A 28 4.59 12.34 -1.45
C GLU A 28 5.10 11.01 -2.03
N ILE A 29 5.63 11.02 -3.26
CA ILE A 29 6.17 9.81 -3.92
C ILE A 29 7.51 9.41 -3.30
N SER A 30 8.30 10.38 -2.81
CA SER A 30 9.57 10.10 -2.14
C SER A 30 9.42 9.35 -0.80
N LYS A 31 8.21 9.35 -0.20
CA LYS A 31 7.91 8.68 1.08
C LYS A 31 7.59 7.18 0.95
N ILE A 32 7.60 6.63 -0.27
CA ILE A 32 7.35 5.20 -0.54
C ILE A 32 8.56 4.55 -1.21
N PRO A 33 8.78 3.23 -1.03
CA PRO A 33 9.85 2.52 -1.73
C PRO A 33 9.72 2.64 -3.25
N ARG A 34 10.86 2.63 -3.94
CA ARG A 34 10.94 2.81 -5.39
C ARG A 34 10.03 1.86 -6.17
N PHE A 35 10.01 0.58 -5.82
CA PHE A 35 9.16 -0.39 -6.51
C PHE A 35 7.67 -0.04 -6.38
N ILE A 36 7.22 0.52 -5.25
CA ILE A 36 5.83 0.99 -5.10
C ILE A 36 5.56 2.17 -6.03
N SER A 37 6.50 3.10 -6.17
CA SER A 37 6.35 4.20 -7.11
C SER A 37 6.24 3.72 -8.55
N GLU A 38 7.04 2.73 -8.94
CA GLU A 38 7.00 2.07 -10.25
C GLU A 38 5.67 1.34 -10.48
N TYR A 39 5.17 0.62 -9.48
CA TYR A 39 3.86 -0.04 -9.53
C TYR A 39 2.72 0.97 -9.72
N LEU A 40 2.74 2.07 -8.97
CA LEU A 40 1.73 3.13 -9.10
C LEU A 40 1.80 3.79 -10.47
N ILE A 41 3.00 4.07 -11.00
CA ILE A 41 3.17 4.59 -12.35
C ILE A 41 2.55 3.64 -13.36
N ALA A 42 2.88 2.35 -13.32
CA ALA A 42 2.31 1.35 -14.23
C ALA A 42 0.78 1.27 -14.11
N LYS A 43 0.24 1.26 -12.88
CA LYS A 43 -1.21 1.19 -12.60
C LYS A 43 -1.99 2.40 -13.13
N PHE A 44 -1.38 3.59 -13.10
CA PHE A 44 -2.01 4.84 -13.54
C PHE A 44 -1.61 5.25 -14.97
N SER A 45 -0.79 4.45 -15.66
CA SER A 45 -0.49 4.62 -17.08
C SER A 45 -1.68 4.22 -17.96
N THR A 46 -1.72 4.75 -19.17
CA THR A 46 -2.73 4.40 -20.16
C THR A 46 -2.46 3.00 -20.74
N PRO A 47 -3.47 2.33 -21.33
CA PRO A 47 -3.30 0.97 -21.87
C PRO A 47 -2.22 0.82 -22.95
N ASP A 48 -1.88 1.91 -23.65
CA ASP A 48 -0.82 2.01 -24.66
C ASP A 48 0.56 2.31 -24.05
N GLY A 49 0.71 2.29 -22.72
CA GLY A 49 1.98 2.56 -22.03
C GLY A 49 2.32 4.04 -21.94
N GLY A 50 1.42 4.92 -22.38
CA GLY A 50 1.54 6.36 -22.17
C GLY A 50 1.37 6.74 -20.69
N PHE A 51 2.06 7.79 -20.27
CA PHE A 51 1.80 8.40 -18.99
C PHE A 51 1.03 9.70 -19.24
N ALA A 52 -0.28 9.69 -18.99
CA ALA A 52 -1.12 10.86 -19.20
C ALA A 52 -0.68 12.02 -18.29
N GLU A 53 -0.91 13.25 -18.72
CA GLU A 53 -0.52 14.47 -17.99
C GLU A 53 -1.16 14.52 -16.58
N ASP A 54 -2.32 13.89 -16.40
CA ASP A 54 -3.04 13.76 -15.13
C ASP A 54 -2.61 12.54 -14.29
N GLY A 55 -1.83 11.60 -14.83
CA GLY A 55 -1.41 10.38 -14.15
C GLY A 55 -0.69 10.65 -12.83
N PHE A 56 0.15 11.69 -12.78
CA PHE A 56 0.83 12.11 -11.55
C PHE A 56 -0.12 12.72 -10.53
N GLN A 57 -1.11 13.48 -10.99
CA GLN A 57 -2.14 14.02 -10.10
C GLN A 57 -2.91 12.87 -9.46
N ARG A 58 -3.28 11.86 -10.24
CA ARG A 58 -3.97 10.65 -9.76
C ARG A 58 -3.14 9.85 -8.76
N ILE A 59 -1.83 9.70 -8.99
CA ILE A 59 -0.91 9.07 -8.02
C ILE A 59 -0.84 9.90 -6.73
N ASN A 60 -0.69 11.22 -6.86
CA ASN A 60 -0.60 12.12 -5.71
C ASN A 60 -1.89 12.08 -4.88
N ASP A 61 -3.05 12.16 -5.53
CA ASP A 61 -4.35 12.05 -4.88
C ASP A 61 -4.53 10.69 -4.23
N PHE A 62 -4.07 9.61 -4.87
CA PHE A 62 -4.09 8.27 -4.30
C PHE A 62 -3.23 8.19 -3.02
N LEU A 63 -2.02 8.74 -3.03
CA LEU A 63 -1.13 8.77 -1.86
C LEU A 63 -1.70 9.65 -0.74
N LEU A 64 -2.21 10.84 -1.05
CA LEU A 64 -2.84 11.72 -0.06
C LEU A 64 -4.06 11.08 0.60
N ASN A 65 -4.83 10.29 -0.16
CA ASN A 65 -6.04 9.63 0.36
C ASN A 65 -5.74 8.40 1.21
N TYR A 66 -4.70 7.63 0.88
CA TYR A 66 -4.48 6.30 1.46
C TYR A 66 -3.20 6.18 2.29
N ARG A 67 -2.24 7.11 2.19
CA ARG A 67 -1.02 7.11 2.99
C ARG A 67 -0.92 8.40 3.82
N PRO A 68 -1.79 8.58 4.82
CA PRO A 68 -1.70 9.72 5.73
C PRO A 68 -0.39 9.69 6.53
N GLU A 69 -0.03 10.84 7.11
CA GLU A 69 1.22 10.95 7.86
C GLU A 69 1.08 10.42 9.28
N HIS A 70 2.18 10.04 9.92
CA HIS A 70 2.18 9.56 11.31
C HIS A 70 1.56 10.56 12.30
N LYS A 71 1.59 11.87 11.99
CA LYS A 71 0.95 12.92 12.80
C LYS A 71 -0.58 12.83 12.80
N ASP A 72 -1.18 12.26 11.74
CA ASP A 72 -2.63 12.15 11.57
C ASP A 72 -3.22 10.89 12.23
N ARG A 73 -2.37 10.09 12.89
CA ARG A 73 -2.72 8.79 13.48
C ARG A 73 -3.98 8.80 14.34
N GLU A 74 -4.09 9.75 15.28
CA GLU A 74 -5.24 9.80 16.18
C GLU A 74 -6.53 10.21 15.45
N TRP A 75 -6.42 11.04 14.42
CA TRP A 75 -7.55 11.36 13.55
C TRP A 75 -8.01 10.14 12.73
N ILE A 76 -7.08 9.32 12.23
CA ILE A 76 -7.44 8.08 11.52
C ILE A 76 -8.12 7.09 12.47
N LYS A 77 -7.62 6.93 13.70
CA LYS A 77 -8.28 6.08 14.71
C LYS A 77 -9.69 6.57 15.01
N HIS A 78 -9.88 7.88 15.18
CA HIS A 78 -11.21 8.48 15.32
C HIS A 78 -12.11 8.14 14.13
N ARG A 79 -11.58 8.23 12.91
CA ARG A 79 -12.30 7.88 11.68
C ARG A 79 -12.70 6.40 11.62
N ILE A 80 -11.83 5.49 12.07
CA ILE A 80 -12.19 4.06 12.21
C ILE A 80 -13.32 3.89 13.23
N MET A 81 -13.29 4.62 14.34
CA MET A 81 -14.36 4.56 15.35
C MET A 81 -15.70 5.08 14.82
N SER A 82 -15.69 6.16 14.02
CA SER A 82 -16.91 6.80 13.53
C SER A 82 -17.47 6.21 12.24
N GLU A 83 -16.60 5.84 11.29
CA GLU A 83 -16.96 5.31 9.97
C GLU A 83 -16.86 3.77 9.90
N GLY A 84 -16.32 3.13 10.93
CA GLY A 84 -16.17 1.68 11.07
C GLY A 84 -14.92 1.10 10.40
N GLN A 85 -14.37 1.78 9.39
CA GLN A 85 -13.18 1.32 8.66
C GLN A 85 -12.50 2.45 7.87
N VAL A 86 -11.23 2.26 7.53
CA VAL A 86 -10.44 3.11 6.64
C VAL A 86 -9.55 2.27 5.73
N LYS A 87 -9.09 2.83 4.61
CA LYS A 87 -8.08 2.20 3.76
C LYS A 87 -6.72 2.82 4.00
N LEU A 88 -5.70 1.99 4.22
CA LEU A 88 -4.31 2.41 4.46
C LEU A 88 -3.36 1.72 3.50
N LEU A 89 -2.53 2.52 2.85
CA LEU A 89 -1.39 2.08 2.06
C LEU A 89 -0.16 2.04 2.96
N ASP A 90 0.32 0.83 3.22
CA ASP A 90 1.52 0.63 4.02
C ASP A 90 2.16 -0.73 3.74
N PHE A 91 3.28 -0.98 4.39
CA PHE A 91 3.85 -2.31 4.52
C PHE A 91 3.20 -3.04 5.71
N PHE A 92 2.73 -4.26 5.45
CA PHE A 92 2.07 -5.11 6.45
C PHE A 92 2.80 -6.44 6.55
N GLU A 93 3.05 -6.87 7.78
CA GLU A 93 3.63 -8.16 8.11
C GLU A 93 2.77 -8.85 9.15
N ALA A 94 2.46 -10.12 8.88
CA ALA A 94 1.69 -10.96 9.76
C ALA A 94 2.57 -12.02 10.43
N THR A 95 2.20 -12.38 11.65
CA THR A 95 2.85 -13.41 12.46
C THR A 95 1.81 -14.42 12.94
N THR A 96 2.23 -15.66 13.15
CA THR A 96 1.39 -16.72 13.70
C THR A 96 1.71 -16.94 15.17
N ASP A 97 0.74 -16.73 16.06
CA ASP A 97 0.86 -17.10 17.46
C ASP A 97 0.23 -18.48 17.69
N LEU A 98 1.09 -19.49 17.85
CA LEU A 98 0.66 -20.88 18.09
C LEU A 98 0.04 -21.09 19.49
N ARG A 99 0.31 -20.20 20.46
CA ARG A 99 -0.27 -20.30 21.80
C ARG A 99 -1.72 -19.87 21.81
N THR A 100 -2.06 -18.85 21.03
CA THR A 100 -3.44 -18.34 20.91
C THR A 100 -4.18 -18.92 19.71
N GLY A 101 -3.48 -19.56 18.78
CA GLY A 101 -4.05 -20.12 17.55
C GLY A 101 -4.54 -19.04 16.59
N ARG A 102 -3.91 -17.85 16.61
CA ARG A 102 -4.34 -16.69 15.81
C ARG A 102 -3.18 -16.11 15.02
N HIS A 103 -3.52 -15.53 13.87
CA HIS A 103 -2.62 -14.64 13.15
C HIS A 103 -2.81 -13.21 13.67
N ALA A 104 -1.70 -12.48 13.77
CA ALA A 104 -1.68 -11.09 14.14
C ALA A 104 -0.90 -10.29 13.10
N VAL A 105 -1.28 -9.04 12.85
CA VAL A 105 -0.64 -8.16 11.86
C VAL A 105 -0.20 -6.86 12.53
N ASN A 106 0.97 -6.36 12.13
CA ASN A 106 1.40 -5.03 12.53
C ASN A 106 0.77 -3.97 11.60
N ILE A 107 0.23 -2.89 12.17
CA ILE A 107 -0.27 -1.72 11.42
C ILE A 107 0.62 -0.52 11.79
N PRO A 108 1.75 -0.31 11.07
CA PRO A 108 2.77 0.66 11.48
C PRO A 108 2.24 2.10 11.52
N LEU A 109 1.50 2.51 10.49
CA LEU A 109 0.91 3.85 10.40
C LEU A 109 0.04 4.19 11.62
N LEU A 110 -0.69 3.20 12.17
CA LEU A 110 -1.53 3.38 13.36
C LEU A 110 -0.80 3.09 14.68
N ASN A 111 0.46 2.64 14.64
CA ASN A 111 1.21 2.15 15.79
C ASN A 111 0.41 1.11 16.59
N ILE A 112 -0.23 0.17 15.88
CA ILE A 112 -0.99 -0.92 16.48
C ILE A 112 -0.24 -2.23 16.22
N PRO A 113 0.51 -2.72 17.21
CA PRO A 113 1.09 -4.06 17.13
C PRO A 113 0.01 -5.10 17.38
N ASN A 114 0.18 -6.28 16.80
CA ASN A 114 -0.66 -7.45 17.04
C ASN A 114 -2.17 -7.23 16.79
N ALA A 115 -2.53 -6.46 15.76
CA ALA A 115 -3.91 -6.33 15.34
C ALA A 115 -4.44 -7.66 14.78
N ASN A 116 -5.75 -7.88 14.82
CA ASN A 116 -6.33 -9.06 14.19
C ASN A 116 -6.23 -8.98 12.65
N VAL A 117 -6.29 -10.13 11.99
CA VAL A 117 -6.33 -10.21 10.54
C VAL A 117 -7.36 -11.27 10.15
N ALA A 118 -8.21 -10.94 9.18
CA ALA A 118 -9.20 -11.89 8.68
C ALA A 118 -8.50 -13.16 8.14
N PRO A 119 -8.99 -14.37 8.43
CA PRO A 119 -8.39 -15.61 7.91
C PRO A 119 -8.29 -15.63 6.38
N GLU A 120 -9.28 -15.05 5.70
CA GLU A 120 -9.32 -14.92 4.24
C GLU A 120 -8.15 -14.08 3.71
N VAL A 121 -7.81 -12.98 4.41
CA VAL A 121 -6.67 -12.13 4.06
C VAL A 121 -5.37 -12.93 4.09
N ILE A 122 -5.16 -13.75 5.12
CA ILE A 122 -3.95 -14.60 5.21
C ILE A 122 -3.95 -15.67 4.11
N LYS A 123 -5.10 -16.31 3.88
CA LYS A 123 -5.24 -17.37 2.87
C LYS A 123 -4.95 -16.86 1.45
N GLU A 124 -5.39 -15.65 1.13
CA GLU A 124 -5.20 -15.04 -0.20
C GLU A 124 -3.83 -14.36 -0.35
N ASN A 125 -3.14 -14.07 0.76
CA ASN A 125 -1.90 -13.28 0.78
C ASN A 125 -0.84 -13.93 1.67
N GLU A 126 -0.43 -15.16 1.37
CA GLU A 126 0.51 -15.96 2.17
C GLU A 126 1.83 -15.24 2.49
N ASN A 127 2.27 -14.37 1.59
CA ASN A 127 3.51 -13.61 1.74
C ASN A 127 3.46 -12.61 2.90
N LEU A 128 2.27 -12.26 3.41
CA LEU A 128 2.15 -11.54 4.69
C LEU A 128 2.84 -12.29 5.82
N LEU A 129 2.83 -13.63 5.81
CA LEU A 129 3.52 -14.49 6.78
C LEU A 129 4.98 -14.81 6.41
N LYS A 130 5.44 -14.41 5.21
CA LYS A 130 6.78 -14.69 4.68
C LYS A 130 7.63 -13.42 4.58
N GLY A 131 7.55 -12.55 5.59
CA GLY A 131 8.29 -11.29 5.64
C GLY A 131 7.54 -10.09 5.08
N GLY A 132 6.21 -10.16 4.95
CA GLY A 132 5.34 -9.01 4.71
C GLY A 132 5.22 -8.55 3.25
N MET A 133 4.26 -7.67 3.00
CA MET A 133 4.00 -7.08 1.69
C MET A 133 3.50 -5.65 1.79
N TRP A 134 3.77 -4.87 0.74
CA TRP A 134 3.08 -3.61 0.53
C TRP A 134 1.71 -3.84 -0.08
N GLY A 135 0.75 -3.04 0.34
CA GLY A 135 -0.58 -3.08 -0.25
C GLY A 135 -1.51 -2.06 0.35
N LEU A 136 -2.77 -2.13 -0.10
CA LEU A 136 -3.86 -1.34 0.44
C LEU A 136 -4.68 -2.22 1.38
N ALA A 137 -4.59 -1.96 2.68
CA ALA A 137 -5.36 -2.65 3.71
C ALA A 137 -6.63 -1.87 4.04
N THR A 138 -7.76 -2.57 4.10
CA THR A 138 -8.97 -2.07 4.76
C THR A 138 -8.87 -2.42 6.24
N VAL A 139 -8.63 -1.40 7.08
CA VAL A 139 -8.52 -1.53 8.53
C VAL A 139 -9.84 -1.15 9.17
N GLY A 140 -10.36 -2.00 10.05
CA GLY A 140 -11.60 -1.75 10.76
C GLY A 140 -11.84 -2.78 11.86
N TYR A 141 -13.08 -2.89 12.32
CA TYR A 141 -13.45 -3.85 13.35
C TYR A 141 -13.73 -5.24 12.78
N LEU A 142 -13.07 -6.25 13.33
CA LEU A 142 -13.37 -7.66 13.12
C LEU A 142 -14.20 -8.19 14.28
N LYS A 143 -15.13 -9.10 13.98
CA LYS A 143 -15.81 -9.88 15.02
C LYS A 143 -14.79 -10.82 15.67
N GLY A 144 -14.37 -10.50 16.88
CA GLY A 144 -13.49 -11.35 17.67
C GLY A 144 -14.20 -12.62 18.15
N THR A 145 -13.45 -13.50 18.81
CA THR A 145 -13.99 -14.68 19.51
C THR A 145 -14.68 -14.32 20.83
N SER A 146 -14.71 -13.03 21.19
CA SER A 146 -15.44 -12.46 22.31
C SER A 146 -16.39 -11.39 21.79
N ASP A 147 -17.39 -10.97 22.57
CA ASP A 147 -18.32 -9.87 22.21
C ASP A 147 -17.64 -8.50 22.00
N LYS A 148 -16.30 -8.44 22.11
CA LYS A 148 -15.51 -7.24 21.80
C LYS A 148 -15.12 -7.21 20.33
N MET A 149 -15.42 -6.08 19.70
CA MET A 149 -14.95 -5.72 18.36
C MET A 149 -13.47 -5.34 18.46
N ASP A 150 -12.62 -6.13 17.82
CA ASP A 150 -11.18 -5.92 17.80
C ASP A 150 -10.76 -5.28 16.48
N ILE A 151 -9.86 -4.30 16.52
CA ILE A 151 -9.32 -3.68 15.31
C ILE A 151 -8.41 -4.66 14.55
N GLY A 152 -8.50 -4.63 13.22
CA GLY A 152 -7.71 -5.51 12.37
C GLY A 152 -7.82 -5.20 10.89
N ILE A 153 -7.16 -6.02 10.07
CA ILE A 153 -7.25 -5.97 8.61
C ILE A 153 -8.38 -6.88 8.14
N ILE A 154 -9.39 -6.28 7.50
CA ILE A 154 -10.59 -6.95 6.98
C ILE A 154 -10.36 -7.40 5.54
N GLN A 155 -9.67 -6.58 4.74
CA GLN A 155 -9.36 -6.85 3.34
C GLN A 155 -7.95 -6.33 3.04
N PHE A 156 -7.28 -6.95 2.08
CA PHE A 156 -5.96 -6.55 1.68
C PHE A 156 -5.76 -6.73 0.18
N VAL A 157 -5.32 -5.67 -0.49
CA VAL A 157 -4.97 -5.69 -1.92
C VAL A 157 -3.46 -5.54 -2.04
N PRO A 158 -2.72 -6.61 -2.36
CA PRO A 158 -1.27 -6.57 -2.43
C PRO A 158 -0.79 -5.82 -3.67
N PHE A 159 0.36 -5.16 -3.56
CA PHE A 159 1.02 -4.55 -4.72
C PHE A 159 2.06 -5.55 -5.22
N GLN A 160 1.71 -6.26 -6.28
CA GLN A 160 2.56 -7.27 -6.92
C GLN A 160 3.07 -6.72 -8.25
N PHE A 161 4.34 -7.01 -8.56
CA PHE A 161 4.89 -6.90 -9.90
C PHE A 161 4.73 -8.22 -10.64
#